data_AF-A0A1X1N191-F1
#
_entry.id   AF-A0A1X1N191-F1
#
_cell.length_a   1.000
_cell.length_b   1.000
_cell.length_c   1.000
_cell.angle_alpha   90.00
_cell.angle_beta   90.00
_cell.angle_gamma   90.00
#
_symmetry.space_group_name_H-M   'P 1'
#
loop_
_entity.id
_entity.type
_entity.pdbx_description
1 polymer ?
#
loop_
_entity_poly.entity_id
_entity_poly.type
_entity_poly.pdbx_seq_one_letter_code
_entity_poly.pdbx_strand_id
1 'polypeptide(L)'
;MIDGGIDRHERPIPSVVRLWRGTRRGGAAPYSRTVTKPESPVAYDPGSQAGPHPGPQASPPPASGAAPAGPFVPGGFVPGEVVVHRSFTTKRLVFVRAGHVVGHDERGLRLWIPHGCPMAVELSTDGRGLRDMPFAEWIRQSTVLVTRPWPGPNILMLIPPAGAHSVWWFWDRQGRFARWYINLEAPAVAWRYDGLVGVDTTDHDLDLWVCPDRTWQWKDEHELAERLAFPEHYWVTDAAAVRAEGERLLRLVEARAFPFDGTWCDFQPDPSWRTPDTLPPGWDRPRAPGTTETGPR
;
A
#
# COMPACT_ATOMS: atom_id res chain seq x y z
N MET A 1 46.82 6.59 19.13
CA MET A 1 46.89 6.16 17.72
C MET A 1 46.75 4.64 17.76
N ILE A 2 45.74 3.98 17.21
CA ILE A 2 44.85 4.29 16.08
C ILE A 2 43.44 3.79 16.48
N ASP A 3 42.45 4.64 16.26
CA ASP A 3 41.02 4.37 16.46
C ASP A 3 40.46 3.78 15.16
N GLY A 4 39.72 2.67 15.27
CA GLY A 4 39.24 1.86 14.15
C GLY A 4 37.72 1.73 14.20
N GLY A 5 37.02 2.84 13.96
CA GLY A 5 35.56 2.86 13.85
C GLY A 5 35.10 2.24 12.53
N ILE A 6 34.39 1.11 12.61
CA ILE A 6 33.64 0.52 11.50
C ILE A 6 32.36 1.34 11.30
N ASP A 7 32.30 2.06 10.19
CA ASP A 7 31.14 2.83 9.74
C ASP A 7 30.00 1.87 9.32
N ARG A 8 28.90 1.88 10.08
CA ARG A 8 27.71 1.06 9.80
C ARG A 8 26.79 1.82 8.85
N HIS A 9 26.93 1.57 7.55
CA HIS A 9 25.97 2.03 6.55
C HIS A 9 24.62 1.28 6.67
N GLU A 10 23.67 1.86 7.39
CA GLU A 10 22.26 1.43 7.36
C GLU A 10 21.59 1.86 6.04
N ARG A 11 21.20 0.89 5.20
CA ARG A 11 20.39 1.12 3.99
C ARG A 11 18.89 0.87 4.30
N PRO A 12 17.97 1.72 3.82
CA PRO A 12 16.53 1.62 4.13
C PRO A 12 15.73 0.72 3.17
N ILE A 13 14.74 0.05 3.75
CA ILE A 13 13.72 -0.86 3.16
C ILE A 13 12.91 -0.16 2.03
N PRO A 14 12.83 -0.66 0.78
CA PRO A 14 12.04 -0.06 -0.31
C PRO A 14 10.73 -0.83 -0.54
N SER A 15 9.56 -0.21 -0.37
CA SER A 15 8.81 0.29 -1.53
C SER A 15 8.29 1.72 -1.34
N VAL A 16 8.07 2.16 -0.10
CA VAL A 16 7.56 3.51 0.26
C VAL A 16 8.69 4.48 0.62
N VAL A 17 9.82 4.01 1.15
CA VAL A 17 10.90 4.86 1.69
C VAL A 17 11.75 5.52 0.59
N ARG A 18 11.89 4.86 -0.57
CA ARG A 18 12.82 5.28 -1.65
C ARG A 18 12.50 6.66 -2.24
N LEU A 19 11.21 7.07 -2.24
CA LEU A 19 10.79 8.37 -2.80
C LEU A 19 10.74 9.53 -1.79
N TRP A 20 10.76 9.28 -0.48
CA TRP A 20 10.70 10.36 0.51
C TRP A 20 12.02 11.17 0.60
N ARG A 21 13.13 10.61 0.12
CA ARG A 21 14.43 11.30 0.05
C ARG A 21 14.58 12.23 -1.17
N GLY A 22 13.62 12.22 -2.10
CA GLY A 22 13.72 12.93 -3.39
C GLY A 22 12.87 14.21 -3.48
N THR A 23 13.13 15.21 -2.64
CA THR A 23 12.73 16.61 -2.91
C THR A 23 13.77 17.57 -2.34
N ARG A 24 14.84 17.82 -3.11
CA ARG A 24 15.64 19.06 -3.00
C ARG A 24 15.35 19.91 -4.23
N ARG A 25 14.93 21.17 -4.03
CA ARG A 25 14.76 22.17 -5.09
C ARG A 25 16.11 22.82 -5.44
N GLY A 26 16.28 23.14 -6.73
CA GLY A 26 16.90 24.39 -7.19
C GLY A 26 18.37 24.34 -7.60
N GLY A 27 18.62 24.35 -8.91
CA GLY A 27 19.91 24.66 -9.52
C GLY A 27 19.80 24.61 -11.05
N ALA A 28 20.00 25.76 -11.70
CA ALA A 28 19.86 25.93 -13.15
C ALA A 28 20.95 25.18 -13.97
N ALA A 29 20.53 24.74 -15.17
CA ALA A 29 21.18 24.42 -16.47
C ALA A 29 22.73 24.41 -16.61
N PRO A 30 23.34 23.78 -17.66
CA PRO A 30 22.74 23.40 -18.95
C PRO A 30 23.17 22.01 -19.50
N TYR A 31 22.41 21.47 -20.47
CA TYR A 31 22.99 20.91 -21.69
C TYR A 31 21.91 20.78 -22.77
N SER A 32 22.13 21.48 -23.88
CA SER A 32 21.38 21.34 -25.11
C SER A 32 21.95 20.17 -25.91
N ARG A 33 21.09 19.35 -26.52
CA ARG A 33 21.18 19.08 -27.97
C ARG A 33 19.85 18.52 -28.50
N THR A 34 19.21 19.38 -29.27
CA THR A 34 18.25 19.15 -30.36
C THR A 34 18.13 17.74 -30.92
N VAL A 35 16.90 17.24 -31.03
CA VAL A 35 16.37 16.72 -32.30
C VAL A 35 14.96 17.29 -32.51
N THR A 36 14.77 17.69 -33.76
CA THR A 36 13.77 18.55 -34.39
C THR A 36 12.32 18.04 -34.36
N LYS A 37 11.41 19.00 -34.16
CA LYS A 37 10.00 18.97 -34.59
C LYS A 37 9.95 19.05 -36.13
N PRO A 38 8.92 18.49 -36.78
CA PRO A 38 8.37 19.15 -37.96
C PRO A 38 6.96 19.67 -37.69
N GLU A 39 6.74 20.82 -38.30
CA GLU A 39 5.60 21.71 -38.20
C GLU A 39 4.36 21.15 -38.92
N SER A 40 3.18 21.53 -38.44
CA SER A 40 1.96 21.63 -39.28
C SER A 40 2.10 22.89 -40.17
N PRO A 41 1.50 22.96 -41.37
CA PRO A 41 0.06 23.30 -41.52
C PRO A 41 -0.59 22.56 -42.73
N VAL A 42 -1.89 22.55 -43.06
CA VAL A 42 -2.91 23.59 -43.27
C VAL A 42 -4.30 22.90 -43.32
N ALA A 43 -5.35 23.68 -43.07
CA ALA A 43 -6.78 23.38 -43.00
C ALA A 43 -7.48 22.82 -44.27
N TYR A 44 -8.58 22.08 -44.07
CA TYR A 44 -9.85 22.21 -44.82
C TYR A 44 -11.04 21.63 -44.02
N ASP A 45 -12.21 22.24 -44.23
CA ASP A 45 -13.48 22.22 -43.48
C ASP A 45 -14.52 21.22 -44.09
N PRO A 46 -15.84 21.21 -43.78
CA PRO A 46 -16.51 20.10 -43.12
C PRO A 46 -17.60 19.43 -43.99
N GLY A 47 -18.11 18.29 -43.53
CA GLY A 47 -19.45 17.81 -43.90
C GLY A 47 -19.50 16.42 -44.51
N SER A 48 -20.03 15.48 -43.73
CA SER A 48 -21.28 14.81 -44.10
C SER A 48 -21.72 13.87 -42.98
N GLN A 49 -23.02 13.97 -42.69
CA GLN A 49 -23.77 13.23 -41.69
C GLN A 49 -23.87 11.73 -42.04
N ALA A 50 -23.82 10.89 -41.01
CA ALA A 50 -24.59 9.65 -40.96
C ALA A 50 -24.91 9.34 -39.49
N GLY A 51 -26.20 9.26 -39.16
CA GLY A 51 -26.73 9.06 -37.82
C GLY A 51 -26.53 7.64 -37.26
N PRO A 52 -26.91 7.42 -35.98
CA PRO A 52 -26.61 6.19 -35.26
C PRO A 52 -27.65 5.09 -35.53
N HIS A 53 -27.20 3.87 -35.78
CA HIS A 53 -28.01 2.66 -35.67
C HIS A 53 -27.84 2.03 -34.27
N PRO A 54 -28.93 1.62 -33.59
CA PRO A 54 -28.86 1.04 -32.25
C PRO A 54 -28.55 -0.47 -32.34
N GLY A 55 -27.40 -0.87 -31.80
CA GLY A 55 -27.10 -2.28 -31.50
C GLY A 55 -27.70 -2.69 -30.14
N PRO A 56 -28.03 -3.98 -29.94
CA PRO A 56 -28.83 -4.42 -28.80
C PRO A 56 -28.08 -4.26 -27.47
N GLN A 57 -28.79 -3.72 -26.47
CA GLN A 57 -28.34 -3.62 -25.08
C GLN A 57 -28.05 -5.03 -24.53
N ALA A 58 -26.78 -5.32 -24.27
CA ALA A 58 -26.40 -6.45 -23.45
C ALA A 58 -26.71 -6.10 -21.99
N SER A 59 -27.62 -6.87 -21.37
CA SER A 59 -27.88 -6.81 -19.93
C SER A 59 -26.60 -7.11 -19.15
N PRO A 60 -26.33 -6.44 -18.02
CA PRO A 60 -25.19 -6.77 -17.18
C PRO A 60 -25.35 -8.21 -16.63
N PRO A 61 -24.25 -8.97 -16.50
CA PRO A 61 -24.31 -10.29 -15.88
C PRO A 61 -24.78 -10.16 -14.42
N PRO A 62 -25.48 -11.17 -13.87
CA PRO A 62 -25.91 -11.15 -12.49
C PRO A 62 -24.70 -11.06 -11.55
N ALA A 63 -24.83 -10.25 -10.49
CA ALA A 63 -23.84 -10.13 -9.44
C ALA A 63 -23.53 -11.52 -8.86
N SER A 64 -22.35 -12.04 -9.19
CA SER A 64 -21.77 -13.20 -8.49
C SER A 64 -21.62 -12.81 -7.02
N GLY A 65 -22.21 -13.61 -6.14
CA GLY A 65 -22.31 -13.33 -4.71
C GLY A 65 -20.95 -13.11 -4.07
N ALA A 66 -20.65 -11.85 -3.76
CA ALA A 66 -19.59 -11.52 -2.82
C ALA A 66 -20.06 -11.96 -1.42
N ALA A 67 -19.34 -12.91 -0.83
CA ALA A 67 -19.47 -13.19 0.59
C ALA A 67 -19.22 -11.87 1.38
N PRO A 68 -20.02 -11.54 2.41
CA PRO A 68 -19.73 -10.40 3.24
C PRO A 68 -18.49 -10.75 4.09
N ALA A 69 -17.35 -10.17 3.78
CA ALA A 69 -16.14 -10.26 4.59
C ALA A 69 -15.60 -8.86 4.84
N GLY A 70 -16.29 -8.14 5.72
CA GLY A 70 -15.70 -7.03 6.45
C GLY A 70 -15.20 -7.50 7.82
N PRO A 71 -14.25 -6.76 8.42
CA PRO A 71 -13.61 -7.16 9.67
C PRO A 71 -14.58 -7.12 10.85
N PHE A 72 -15.30 -8.21 11.09
CA PHE A 72 -16.04 -8.36 12.34
C PHE A 72 -15.08 -8.67 13.48
N VAL A 73 -14.72 -7.64 14.23
CA VAL A 73 -14.06 -7.78 15.53
C VAL A 73 -15.12 -7.68 16.61
N PRO A 74 -15.35 -8.72 17.43
CA PRO A 74 -16.18 -8.59 18.63
C PRO A 74 -15.66 -7.44 19.51
N GLY A 75 -16.52 -6.45 19.78
CA GLY A 75 -16.16 -5.21 20.50
C GLY A 75 -15.65 -4.06 19.62
N GLY A 76 -15.51 -4.24 18.30
CA GLY A 76 -15.14 -3.20 17.35
C GLY A 76 -13.71 -2.67 17.51
N PHE A 77 -13.36 -1.71 16.64
CA PHE A 77 -12.17 -0.87 16.80
C PHE A 77 -12.58 0.47 17.42
N VAL A 78 -11.81 0.96 18.37
CA VAL A 78 -12.09 2.18 19.14
C VAL A 78 -11.06 3.26 18.79
N PRO A 79 -11.48 4.49 18.40
CA PRO A 79 -10.56 5.58 18.14
C PRO A 79 -9.54 5.81 19.26
N GLY A 80 -8.28 6.00 18.89
CA GLY A 80 -7.14 6.20 19.78
C GLY A 80 -6.48 4.92 20.31
N GLU A 81 -7.12 3.75 20.20
CA GLU A 81 -6.50 2.51 20.64
C GLU A 81 -5.26 2.18 19.81
N VAL A 82 -4.27 1.55 20.45
CA VAL A 82 -3.06 1.08 19.76
C VAL A 82 -3.41 -0.14 18.92
N VAL A 83 -2.96 -0.13 17.68
CA VAL A 83 -3.21 -1.17 16.67
C VAL A 83 -1.92 -1.62 16.02
N VAL A 84 -1.85 -2.91 15.66
CA VAL A 84 -0.76 -3.44 14.83
C VAL A 84 -1.26 -3.75 13.41
N HIS A 85 -0.63 -3.11 12.42
CA HIS A 85 -0.81 -3.44 11.01
C HIS A 85 0.25 -4.45 10.58
N ARG A 86 -0.17 -5.68 10.24
CA ARG A 86 0.71 -6.82 9.98
C ARG A 86 0.54 -7.33 8.56
N SER A 87 1.65 -7.62 7.89
CA SER A 87 1.63 -8.33 6.61
C SER A 87 2.30 -9.68 6.72
N PHE A 88 1.69 -10.66 6.06
CA PHE A 88 2.15 -12.03 6.00
C PHE A 88 2.41 -12.43 4.55
N THR A 89 3.45 -13.23 4.31
CA THR A 89 3.60 -14.03 3.09
C THR A 89 3.31 -15.48 3.44
N THR A 90 2.21 -16.01 2.92
CA THR A 90 1.65 -17.31 3.36
C THR A 90 1.41 -17.33 4.90
N LYS A 91 2.20 -18.09 5.66
CA LYS A 91 2.16 -18.16 7.13
C LYS A 91 3.22 -17.32 7.83
N ARG A 92 4.19 -16.75 7.09
CA ARG A 92 5.31 -15.99 7.67
C ARG A 92 4.93 -14.53 7.86
N LEU A 93 5.18 -14.01 9.05
CA LEU A 93 5.03 -12.58 9.35
C LEU A 93 6.22 -11.82 8.76
N VAL A 94 5.96 -10.91 7.81
CA VAL A 94 7.03 -10.20 7.09
C VAL A 94 7.21 -8.76 7.53
N PHE A 95 6.17 -8.10 8.03
CA PHE A 95 6.32 -6.85 8.75
C PHE A 95 5.17 -6.58 9.72
N VAL A 96 5.45 -5.75 10.72
CA VAL A 96 4.48 -5.16 11.66
C VAL A 96 4.77 -3.67 11.82
N ARG A 97 3.72 -2.86 11.86
CA ARG A 97 3.78 -1.44 12.25
C ARG A 97 2.76 -1.17 13.34
N ALA A 98 3.18 -0.57 14.45
CA ALA A 98 2.25 -0.05 15.45
C ALA A 98 1.68 1.31 15.01
N GLY A 99 0.45 1.59 15.39
CA GLY A 99 -0.19 2.88 15.17
C GLY A 99 -1.40 3.07 16.04
N HIS A 100 -2.31 3.94 15.61
CA HIS A 100 -3.57 4.22 16.29
C HIS A 100 -4.76 4.00 15.36
N VAL A 101 -5.87 3.54 15.93
CA VAL A 101 -7.15 3.59 15.23
C VAL A 101 -7.62 5.03 15.14
N VAL A 102 -7.90 5.49 13.94
CA VAL A 102 -8.53 6.80 13.69
C VAL A 102 -10.05 6.68 13.77
N GLY A 103 -10.60 5.59 13.23
CA GLY A 103 -12.01 5.27 13.35
C GLY A 103 -12.40 4.06 12.51
N HIS A 104 -13.58 3.51 12.76
CA HIS A 104 -14.12 2.36 12.05
C HIS A 104 -15.62 2.56 11.86
N ASP A 105 -16.05 2.68 10.62
CA ASP A 105 -17.44 2.91 10.23
C ASP A 105 -17.74 2.27 8.85
N GLU A 106 -18.86 2.63 8.22
CA GLU A 106 -19.28 2.09 6.93
C GLU A 106 -18.28 2.34 5.78
N ARG A 107 -17.37 3.31 5.95
CA ARG A 107 -16.32 3.60 4.96
C ARG A 107 -15.10 2.70 5.14
N GLY A 108 -15.01 1.97 6.25
CA GLY A 108 -13.92 1.05 6.58
C GLY A 108 -13.14 1.48 7.81
N LEU A 109 -12.04 0.77 8.06
CA LEU A 109 -11.13 1.02 9.17
C LEU A 109 -10.04 2.01 8.75
N ARG A 110 -9.81 3.02 9.58
CA ARG A 110 -8.76 4.01 9.37
C ARG A 110 -7.71 3.91 10.45
N LEU A 111 -6.46 3.87 10.03
CA LEU A 111 -5.30 3.76 10.91
C LEU A 111 -4.36 4.95 10.71
N TRP A 112 -3.75 5.42 11.78
CA TRP A 112 -2.64 6.35 11.76
C TRP A 112 -1.36 5.62 12.13
N ILE A 113 -0.39 5.56 11.20
CA ILE A 113 0.93 4.98 11.42
C ILE A 113 1.97 6.11 11.37
N PRO A 114 2.47 6.57 12.54
CA PRO A 114 3.42 7.67 12.59
C PRO A 114 4.83 7.25 12.17
N HIS A 115 5.57 8.17 11.56
CA HIS A 115 7.02 8.05 11.35
C HIS A 115 7.71 7.75 12.69
N GLY A 116 8.62 6.78 12.69
CA GLY A 116 9.37 6.37 13.88
C GLY A 116 8.62 5.42 14.81
N CYS A 117 7.36 5.04 14.52
CA CYS A 117 6.65 4.04 15.31
C CYS A 117 7.43 2.72 15.39
N PRO A 118 7.27 1.94 16.47
CA PRO A 118 7.91 0.64 16.56
C PRO A 118 7.36 -0.27 15.46
N MET A 119 8.30 -0.94 14.80
CA MET A 119 8.07 -1.85 13.70
C MET A 119 8.88 -3.12 13.92
N ALA A 120 8.41 -4.23 13.33
CA ALA A 120 9.22 -5.39 13.05
C ALA A 120 9.24 -5.60 11.53
N VAL A 121 10.37 -5.99 10.97
CA VAL A 121 10.53 -6.22 9.52
C VAL A 121 11.44 -7.40 9.27
N GLU A 122 11.08 -8.21 8.28
CA GLU A 122 11.87 -9.34 7.85
C GLU A 122 13.08 -8.86 7.05
N LEU A 123 14.26 -9.26 7.48
CA LEU A 123 15.54 -9.03 6.81
C LEU A 123 16.21 -10.37 6.53
N SER A 124 17.11 -10.41 5.56
CA SER A 124 18.05 -11.53 5.47
C SER A 124 18.96 -11.54 6.71
N THR A 125 19.50 -12.71 7.06
CA THR A 125 20.40 -12.86 8.22
C THR A 125 21.69 -12.06 8.10
N ASP A 126 22.08 -11.63 6.89
CA ASP A 126 23.18 -10.68 6.64
C ASP A 126 22.78 -9.20 6.78
N GLY A 127 21.53 -8.92 7.16
CA GLY A 127 21.01 -7.60 7.49
C GLY A 127 20.42 -6.80 6.32
N ARG A 128 20.31 -7.37 5.12
CA ARG A 128 19.73 -6.70 3.94
C ARG A 128 18.20 -6.77 3.94
N GLY A 129 17.56 -5.75 3.37
CA GLY A 129 16.13 -5.82 3.06
C GLY A 129 15.88 -6.82 1.93
N LEU A 130 14.85 -7.66 2.06
CA LEU A 130 14.57 -8.70 1.06
C LEU A 130 14.14 -8.12 -0.30
N ARG A 131 13.53 -6.92 -0.29
CA ARG A 131 13.20 -6.16 -1.51
C ARG A 131 14.38 -5.36 -2.08
N ASP A 132 15.55 -5.39 -1.44
CA ASP A 132 16.79 -4.77 -1.96
C ASP A 132 17.59 -5.71 -2.90
N MET A 133 17.10 -6.94 -3.12
CA MET A 133 17.75 -7.95 -3.95
C MET A 133 16.75 -8.56 -4.93
N PRO A 134 17.22 -9.13 -6.06
CA PRO A 134 16.38 -9.88 -6.98
C PRO A 134 15.62 -11.01 -6.27
N PHE A 135 14.41 -11.32 -6.70
CA PHE A 135 13.57 -12.35 -6.07
C PHE A 135 14.25 -13.72 -6.10
N ALA A 136 14.96 -14.03 -7.18
CA ALA A 136 15.77 -15.24 -7.28
C ALA A 136 16.78 -15.36 -6.13
N GLU A 137 17.39 -14.25 -5.69
CA GLU A 137 18.30 -14.23 -4.55
C GLU A 137 17.55 -14.29 -3.22
N TRP A 138 16.46 -13.52 -3.09
CA TRP A 138 15.61 -13.49 -1.89
C TRP A 138 15.17 -14.89 -1.49
N ILE A 139 14.59 -15.68 -2.40
CA ILE A 139 14.02 -17.00 -2.07
C ILE A 139 15.04 -18.01 -1.50
N ARG A 140 16.34 -17.70 -1.61
CA ARG A 140 17.45 -18.51 -1.04
C ARG A 140 17.97 -17.98 0.30
N GLN A 141 17.53 -16.81 0.74
CA GLN A 141 17.99 -16.23 1.99
C GLN A 141 17.33 -16.91 3.19
N SER A 142 18.14 -17.10 4.24
CA SER A 142 17.59 -17.26 5.58
C SER A 142 17.19 -15.88 6.11
N THR A 143 16.09 -15.81 6.83
CA THR A 143 15.51 -14.54 7.27
C THR A 143 15.39 -14.46 8.79
N VAL A 144 15.37 -13.23 9.29
CA VAL A 144 15.15 -12.92 10.70
C VAL A 144 14.24 -11.69 10.79
N LEU A 145 13.35 -11.71 11.77
CA LEU A 145 12.47 -10.57 12.05
C LEU A 145 13.17 -9.62 13.01
N VAL A 146 13.41 -8.39 12.57
CA VAL A 146 14.17 -7.38 13.34
C VAL A 146 13.27 -6.23 13.74
N THR A 147 13.29 -5.86 15.02
CA THR A 147 12.59 -4.68 15.53
C THR A 147 13.40 -3.42 15.28
N ARG A 148 12.73 -2.38 14.79
CA ARG A 148 13.32 -1.06 14.53
C ARG A 148 12.24 0.03 14.45
N PRO A 149 12.59 1.32 14.56
CA PRO A 149 11.68 2.41 14.22
C PRO A 149 11.32 2.39 12.73
N TRP A 150 10.05 2.67 12.41
CA TRP A 150 9.56 2.85 11.05
C TRP A 150 10.28 4.04 10.37
N PRO A 151 11.08 3.81 9.32
CA PRO A 151 11.85 4.87 8.69
C PRO A 151 11.06 5.67 7.63
N GLY A 152 9.83 5.24 7.31
CA GLY A 152 9.01 5.88 6.30
C GLY A 152 8.17 7.04 6.86
N PRO A 153 7.50 7.80 5.99
CA PRO A 153 6.69 8.93 6.42
C PRO A 153 5.48 8.48 7.24
N ASN A 154 4.83 9.47 7.85
CA ASN A 154 3.49 9.33 8.40
C ASN A 154 2.50 8.79 7.37
N ILE A 155 1.62 7.90 7.79
CA ILE A 155 0.56 7.30 6.96
C ILE A 155 -0.77 7.45 7.68
N LEU A 156 -1.76 8.05 7.01
CA LEU A 156 -3.16 7.72 7.24
C LEU A 156 -3.51 6.61 6.26
N MET A 157 -4.08 5.51 6.75
CA MET A 157 -4.43 4.34 5.95
C MET A 157 -5.92 4.09 6.07
N LEU A 158 -6.58 3.88 4.93
CA LEU A 158 -7.94 3.37 4.83
C LEU A 158 -7.89 1.91 4.37
N ILE A 159 -8.40 1.03 5.21
CA ILE A 159 -8.71 -0.35 4.88
C ILE A 159 -10.22 -0.40 4.63
N PRO A 160 -10.68 -0.65 3.40
CA PRO A 160 -12.09 -0.62 3.06
C PRO A 160 -12.84 -1.79 3.76
N PRO A 161 -14.18 -1.71 3.88
CA PRO A 161 -14.97 -2.81 4.42
C PRO A 161 -14.88 -4.08 3.55
N ALA A 162 -14.59 -3.92 2.27
CA ALA A 162 -14.36 -5.00 1.32
C ALA A 162 -13.43 -4.51 0.21
N GLY A 163 -12.62 -5.43 -0.33
CA GLY A 163 -11.68 -5.15 -1.41
C GLY A 163 -10.28 -5.68 -1.09
N ALA A 164 -9.49 -5.83 -2.15
CA ALA A 164 -8.12 -6.32 -2.08
C ALA A 164 -7.11 -5.16 -2.17
N HIS A 165 -7.28 -4.17 -1.30
CA HIS A 165 -6.44 -2.99 -1.26
C HIS A 165 -6.55 -2.23 0.07
N SER A 166 -5.61 -1.32 0.29
CA SER A 166 -5.77 -0.17 1.16
C SER A 166 -5.33 1.11 0.45
N VAL A 167 -5.87 2.26 0.88
CA VAL A 167 -5.50 3.59 0.34
C VAL A 167 -4.81 4.39 1.43
N TRP A 168 -3.64 4.95 1.12
CA TRP A 168 -2.81 5.65 2.09
C TRP A 168 -2.65 7.11 1.67
N TRP A 169 -2.72 8.03 2.63
CA TRP A 169 -2.44 9.45 2.42
C TRP A 169 -1.05 9.77 2.94
N PHE A 170 -0.32 10.55 2.15
CA PHE A 170 0.99 11.06 2.51
C PHE A 170 1.02 12.58 2.46
N TRP A 171 1.80 13.16 3.36
CA TRP A 171 2.07 14.59 3.44
C TRP A 171 3.55 14.88 3.25
N ASP A 172 3.86 16.06 2.75
CA ASP A 172 5.22 16.58 2.73
C ASP A 172 5.67 17.02 4.14
N ARG A 173 6.93 17.47 4.26
CA ARG A 173 7.50 17.91 5.54
C ARG A 173 6.84 19.17 6.10
N GLN A 174 6.09 19.89 5.28
CA GLN A 174 5.32 21.08 5.65
C GLN A 174 3.88 20.74 6.04
N GLY A 175 3.51 19.45 6.06
CA GLY A 175 2.17 19.00 6.40
C GLY A 175 1.15 19.21 5.27
N ARG A 176 1.60 19.45 4.03
CA ARG A 176 0.70 19.57 2.88
C ARG A 176 0.47 18.21 2.25
N PHE A 177 -0.77 17.93 1.86
CA PHE A 177 -1.10 16.70 1.16
C PHE A 177 -0.24 16.54 -0.09
N ALA A 178 0.43 15.40 -0.21
CA ALA A 178 1.38 15.13 -1.28
C ALA A 178 0.83 14.15 -2.32
N ARG A 179 0.16 13.08 -1.89
CA ARG A 179 -0.33 12.00 -2.76
C ARG A 179 -1.10 10.94 -2.00
N TRP A 180 -1.95 10.22 -2.72
CA TRP A 180 -2.43 8.91 -2.30
C TRP A 180 -1.48 7.81 -2.79
N TYR A 181 -1.53 6.69 -2.09
CA TYR A 181 -0.95 5.42 -2.50
C TYR A 181 -1.99 4.34 -2.39
N ILE A 182 -2.10 3.51 -3.40
CA ILE A 182 -2.96 2.34 -3.39
C ILE A 182 -2.03 1.14 -3.19
N ASN A 183 -2.12 0.51 -2.02
CA ASN A 183 -1.45 -0.76 -1.75
C ASN A 183 -2.40 -1.88 -2.17
N LEU A 184 -2.07 -2.68 -3.19
CA LEU A 184 -2.90 -3.85 -3.52
C LEU A 184 -2.46 -5.00 -2.63
N GLU A 185 -3.42 -5.60 -1.93
CA GLU A 185 -3.15 -6.57 -0.88
C GLU A 185 -4.36 -7.43 -0.61
N ALA A 186 -4.19 -8.58 0.04
CA ALA A 186 -5.31 -9.44 0.40
C ALA A 186 -6.31 -8.67 1.29
N PRO A 187 -7.62 -8.96 1.20
CA PRO A 187 -8.61 -8.40 2.12
C PRO A 187 -8.16 -8.57 3.57
N ALA A 188 -8.15 -7.48 4.32
CA ALA A 188 -7.59 -7.46 5.66
C ALA A 188 -8.46 -8.25 6.65
N VAL A 189 -7.81 -9.08 7.46
CA VAL A 189 -8.43 -9.81 8.56
C VAL A 189 -8.15 -9.06 9.85
N ALA A 190 -9.17 -8.41 10.40
CA ALA A 190 -9.03 -7.79 11.71
C ALA A 190 -9.16 -8.80 12.84
N TRP A 191 -8.53 -8.48 13.97
CA TRP A 191 -8.59 -9.30 15.16
C TRP A 191 -8.44 -8.44 16.42
N ARG A 192 -8.96 -8.98 17.53
CA ARG A 192 -8.72 -8.49 18.89
C ARG A 192 -8.29 -9.65 19.77
N TYR A 193 -7.29 -9.42 20.60
CA TYR A 193 -6.86 -10.40 21.58
C TYR A 193 -6.12 -9.73 22.72
N ASP A 194 -6.53 -10.08 23.94
CA ASP A 194 -5.88 -9.63 25.18
C ASP A 194 -5.61 -8.11 25.20
N GLY A 195 -6.64 -7.34 24.83
CA GLY A 195 -6.57 -5.87 24.80
C GLY A 195 -5.89 -5.26 23.57
N LEU A 196 -5.14 -6.03 22.77
CA LEU A 196 -4.54 -5.57 21.51
C LEU A 196 -5.47 -5.80 20.32
N VAL A 197 -5.51 -4.84 19.40
CA VAL A 197 -6.14 -5.00 18.09
C VAL A 197 -5.11 -5.02 16.98
N GLY A 198 -5.45 -5.70 15.89
CA GLY A 198 -4.62 -5.70 14.70
C GLY A 198 -5.38 -6.03 13.45
N VAL A 199 -4.67 -5.86 12.34
CA VAL A 199 -5.11 -6.25 11.01
C VAL A 199 -4.00 -7.06 10.35
N ASP A 200 -4.39 -8.18 9.77
CA ASP A 200 -3.50 -9.06 9.02
C ASP A 200 -3.87 -8.97 7.54
N THR A 201 -2.88 -8.72 6.70
CA THR A 201 -3.02 -8.74 5.24
C THR A 201 -1.84 -9.47 4.60
N THR A 202 -1.82 -9.52 3.28
CA THR A 202 -0.75 -10.05 2.45
C THR A 202 -0.55 -9.11 1.28
N ASP A 203 0.62 -8.51 1.17
CA ASP A 203 0.97 -7.59 0.09
C ASP A 203 0.88 -8.30 -1.27
N HIS A 204 0.34 -7.66 -2.31
CA HIS A 204 0.31 -8.21 -3.68
C HIS A 204 1.37 -7.59 -4.58
N ASP A 205 2.32 -6.85 -4.01
CA ASP A 205 3.47 -6.16 -4.63
C ASP A 205 3.17 -5.08 -5.67
N LEU A 206 2.05 -5.16 -6.37
CA LEU A 206 1.65 -4.16 -7.34
C LEU A 206 0.94 -3.01 -6.64
N ASP A 207 1.37 -1.79 -6.93
CA ASP A 207 0.87 -0.61 -6.26
C ASP A 207 0.56 0.52 -7.24
N LEU A 208 -0.11 1.58 -6.77
CA LEU A 208 -0.28 2.81 -7.54
C LEU A 208 0.06 4.05 -6.72
N TRP A 209 0.70 5.01 -7.37
CA TRP A 209 0.76 6.39 -6.89
C TRP A 209 -0.32 7.22 -7.55
N VAL A 210 -0.99 8.08 -6.77
CA VAL A 210 -1.97 9.03 -7.27
C VAL A 210 -1.63 10.43 -6.75
N CYS A 211 -1.35 11.36 -7.65
CA CYS A 211 -1.06 12.75 -7.33
C CYS A 211 -2.33 13.54 -6.97
N PRO A 212 -2.21 14.72 -6.34
CA PRO A 212 -3.36 15.53 -5.95
C PRO A 212 -4.25 15.98 -7.13
N ASP A 213 -3.70 16.04 -8.34
CA ASP A 213 -4.45 16.34 -9.57
C ASP A 213 -5.08 15.10 -10.23
N ARG A 214 -4.94 13.92 -9.59
CA ARG A 214 -5.44 12.60 -10.00
C ARG A 214 -4.71 12.00 -11.20
N THR A 215 -3.56 12.57 -11.58
CA THR A 215 -2.59 11.82 -12.38
C THR A 215 -2.07 10.65 -11.55
N TRP A 216 -1.87 9.51 -12.21
CA TRP A 216 -1.51 8.27 -11.53
C TRP A 216 -0.46 7.50 -12.31
N GLN A 217 0.24 6.62 -11.59
CA GLN A 217 1.22 5.71 -12.17
C GLN A 217 1.17 4.36 -11.44
N TRP A 218 1.24 3.28 -12.19
CA TRP A 218 1.54 1.97 -11.63
C TRP A 218 2.95 1.98 -11.03
N LYS A 219 3.14 1.17 -10.00
CA LYS A 219 4.41 0.99 -9.30
C LYS A 219 4.66 -0.50 -9.11
N ASP A 220 5.93 -0.89 -9.21
CA ASP A 220 6.41 -2.24 -8.95
C ASP A 220 5.88 -3.33 -9.90
N GLU A 221 5.42 -2.94 -11.10
CA GLU A 221 5.07 -3.88 -12.17
C GLU A 221 6.20 -4.84 -12.52
N HIS A 222 7.45 -4.34 -12.47
CA HIS A 222 8.65 -5.14 -12.69
C HIS A 222 8.89 -6.15 -11.57
N GLU A 223 8.63 -5.79 -10.31
CA GLU A 223 8.76 -6.72 -9.18
C GLU A 223 7.69 -7.81 -9.26
N LEU A 224 6.44 -7.45 -9.57
CA LEU A 224 5.38 -8.43 -9.80
C LEU A 224 5.76 -9.40 -10.93
N ALA A 225 6.21 -8.88 -12.08
CA ALA A 225 6.63 -9.71 -13.21
C ALA A 225 7.82 -10.62 -12.87
N GLU A 226 8.82 -10.10 -12.15
CA GLU A 226 9.96 -10.88 -11.68
C GLU A 226 9.52 -12.03 -10.78
N ARG A 227 8.62 -11.77 -9.83
CA ARG A 227 8.17 -12.77 -8.84
C ARG A 227 7.26 -13.84 -9.43
N LEU A 228 6.43 -13.47 -10.40
CA LEU A 228 5.59 -14.42 -11.15
C LEU A 228 6.41 -15.45 -11.94
N ALA A 229 7.69 -15.18 -12.22
CA ALA A 229 8.59 -16.17 -12.82
C ALA A 229 8.99 -17.31 -11.86
N PHE A 230 8.62 -17.22 -10.57
CA PHE A 230 8.91 -18.20 -9.52
C PHE A 230 7.62 -18.66 -8.80
N PRO A 231 6.66 -19.29 -9.50
CA PRO A 231 5.32 -19.57 -8.98
C PRO A 231 5.32 -20.47 -7.74
N GLU A 232 6.30 -21.37 -7.59
CA GLU A 232 6.42 -22.25 -6.41
C GLU A 232 6.83 -21.51 -5.12
N HIS A 233 7.35 -20.29 -5.25
CA HIS A 233 7.83 -19.48 -4.13
C HIS A 233 6.98 -18.23 -3.90
N TYR A 234 6.25 -17.79 -4.93
CA TYR A 234 5.48 -16.57 -4.89
C TYR A 234 4.06 -16.81 -4.37
N TRP A 235 3.57 -15.91 -3.51
CA TRP A 235 2.30 -16.10 -2.80
C TRP A 235 1.09 -15.49 -3.52
N VAL A 236 1.29 -14.65 -4.54
CA VAL A 236 0.20 -14.12 -5.35
C VAL A 236 -0.14 -15.16 -6.43
N THR A 237 -1.33 -15.73 -6.33
CA THR A 237 -1.80 -16.79 -7.22
C THR A 237 -2.60 -16.29 -8.42
N ASP A 238 -3.15 -15.07 -8.34
CA ASP A 238 -3.97 -14.48 -9.40
C ASP A 238 -3.57 -13.02 -9.64
N ALA A 239 -2.54 -12.81 -10.47
CA ALA A 239 -2.08 -11.48 -10.84
C ALA A 239 -3.10 -10.69 -11.68
N ALA A 240 -4.02 -11.38 -12.37
CA ALA A 240 -5.06 -10.71 -13.16
C ALA A 240 -6.10 -10.07 -12.23
N ALA A 241 -6.51 -10.76 -11.16
CA ALA A 241 -7.37 -10.19 -10.13
C ALA A 241 -6.71 -8.98 -9.43
N VAL A 242 -5.40 -9.05 -9.15
CA VAL A 242 -4.65 -7.91 -8.59
C VAL A 242 -4.72 -6.71 -9.52
N ARG A 243 -4.43 -6.88 -10.81
CA ARG A 243 -4.53 -5.78 -11.80
C ARG A 243 -5.95 -5.24 -11.92
N ALA A 244 -6.95 -6.11 -11.97
CA ALA A 244 -8.35 -5.73 -12.06
C ALA A 244 -8.81 -4.88 -10.86
N GLU A 245 -8.31 -5.16 -9.65
CA GLU A 245 -8.61 -4.35 -8.46
C GLU A 245 -8.01 -2.95 -8.56
N GLY A 246 -6.74 -2.84 -9.00
CA GLY A 246 -6.13 -1.54 -9.25
C GLY A 246 -6.86 -0.74 -10.34
N GLU A 247 -7.24 -1.38 -11.45
CA GLU A 247 -8.05 -0.76 -12.52
C GLU A 247 -9.42 -0.31 -12.01
N ARG A 248 -10.04 -1.05 -11.08
CA ARG A 248 -11.29 -0.65 -10.43
C ARG A 248 -11.11 0.64 -9.64
N LEU A 249 -10.00 0.79 -8.92
CA LEU A 249 -9.69 2.00 -8.16
C LEU A 249 -9.31 3.17 -9.07
N LEU A 250 -8.64 2.93 -10.19
CA LEU A 250 -8.37 3.97 -11.19
C LEU A 250 -9.64 4.61 -11.73
N ARG A 251 -10.72 3.84 -11.92
CA ARG A 251 -12.02 4.42 -12.27
C ARG A 251 -12.54 5.39 -11.20
N LEU A 252 -12.26 5.16 -9.91
CA LEU A 252 -12.60 6.10 -8.84
C LEU A 252 -11.69 7.34 -8.87
N VAL A 253 -10.39 7.16 -9.14
CA VAL A 253 -9.42 8.25 -9.32
C VAL A 253 -9.87 9.19 -10.44
N GLU A 254 -10.19 8.64 -11.61
CA GLU A 254 -10.62 9.38 -12.80
C GLU A 254 -11.96 10.09 -12.58
N ALA A 255 -12.89 9.43 -11.88
CA ALA A 255 -14.17 10.02 -11.49
C ALA A 255 -14.04 11.05 -10.35
N ARG A 256 -12.85 11.23 -9.76
CA ARG A 256 -12.63 12.02 -8.54
C ARG A 256 -13.59 11.63 -7.40
N ALA A 257 -13.89 10.35 -7.30
CA ALA A 257 -14.77 9.80 -6.28
C ALA A 257 -13.97 9.45 -5.03
N PHE A 258 -14.65 9.32 -3.88
CA PHE A 258 -14.06 8.80 -2.65
C PHE A 258 -13.31 7.47 -2.92
N PRO A 259 -12.09 7.28 -2.39
CA PRO A 259 -11.36 8.15 -1.45
C PRO A 259 -10.47 9.24 -2.09
N PHE A 260 -10.59 9.50 -3.40
CA PHE A 260 -9.76 10.44 -4.18
C PHE A 260 -10.44 11.80 -4.45
N ASP A 261 -11.56 12.07 -3.78
CA ASP A 261 -12.36 13.31 -3.88
C ASP A 261 -11.76 14.49 -3.07
N GLY A 262 -10.71 14.24 -2.28
CA GLY A 262 -10.08 15.21 -1.38
C GLY A 262 -10.39 14.96 0.09
N THR A 263 -11.24 13.96 0.39
CA THR A 263 -11.51 13.54 1.77
C THR A 263 -10.20 13.21 2.50
N TRP A 264 -10.07 13.76 3.72
CA TRP A 264 -8.94 13.59 4.64
C TRP A 264 -7.57 14.07 4.14
N CYS A 265 -7.49 14.86 3.05
CA CYS A 265 -6.23 15.49 2.65
C CYS A 265 -5.70 16.49 3.69
N ASP A 266 -6.56 17.04 4.54
CA ASP A 266 -6.25 17.95 5.64
C ASP A 266 -6.12 17.26 7.00
N PHE A 267 -6.20 15.92 7.04
CA PHE A 267 -6.14 15.15 8.28
C PHE A 267 -4.91 15.49 9.12
N GLN A 268 -5.14 15.62 10.43
CA GLN A 268 -4.10 15.70 11.44
C GLN A 268 -4.39 14.63 12.51
N PRO A 269 -3.37 13.91 12.99
CA PRO A 269 -3.54 12.97 14.09
C PRO A 269 -3.93 13.73 15.36
N ASP A 270 -4.69 13.07 16.24
CA ASP A 270 -4.98 13.64 17.56
C ASP A 270 -3.66 13.85 18.33
N PRO A 271 -3.37 15.08 18.81
CA PRO A 271 -2.11 15.38 19.50
C PRO A 271 -1.99 14.69 20.87
N SER A 272 -3.06 14.12 21.40
CA SER A 272 -3.06 13.31 22.62
C SER A 272 -2.57 11.87 22.40
N TRP A 273 -2.56 11.37 21.16
CA TRP A 273 -2.07 10.03 20.88
C TRP A 273 -0.58 9.93 21.20
N ARG A 274 -0.22 8.83 21.86
CA ARG A 274 1.15 8.51 22.25
C ARG A 274 1.55 7.22 21.57
N THR A 275 2.47 7.32 20.62
CA THR A 275 3.04 6.15 19.96
C THR A 275 3.83 5.35 20.99
N PRO A 276 3.60 4.03 21.12
CA PRO A 276 4.40 3.18 21.99
C PRO A 276 5.89 3.23 21.61
N ASP A 277 6.79 3.09 22.58
CA ASP A 277 8.23 3.02 22.30
C ASP A 277 8.65 1.66 21.71
N THR A 278 7.88 0.61 21.99
CA THR A 278 8.12 -0.77 21.55
C THR A 278 6.83 -1.39 21.02
N LEU A 279 6.96 -2.49 20.27
CA LEU A 279 5.78 -3.23 19.81
C LEU A 279 5.01 -3.79 21.03
N PRO A 280 3.67 -3.65 21.07
CA PRO A 280 2.87 -4.07 22.21
C PRO A 280 2.88 -5.60 22.36
N PRO A 281 2.82 -6.15 23.59
CA PRO A 281 2.77 -7.60 23.80
C PRO A 281 1.73 -8.31 22.93
N GLY A 282 2.11 -9.46 22.36
CA GLY A 282 1.25 -10.23 21.47
C GLY A 282 1.29 -9.81 19.99
N TRP A 283 2.11 -8.83 19.61
CA TRP A 283 2.26 -8.40 18.20
C TRP A 283 2.70 -9.52 17.24
N ASP A 284 3.50 -10.47 17.72
CA ASP A 284 4.12 -11.59 16.99
C ASP A 284 3.28 -12.88 17.02
N ARG A 285 2.07 -12.79 17.55
CA ARG A 285 1.14 -13.92 17.59
C ARG A 285 0.85 -14.51 16.20
N PRO A 286 0.41 -15.78 16.11
CA PRO A 286 0.02 -16.37 14.84
C PRO A 286 -0.97 -15.51 14.03
N ARG A 287 -0.97 -15.70 12.71
CA ARG A 287 -1.92 -15.04 11.80
C ARG A 287 -3.35 -15.31 12.27
N ALA A 288 -4.19 -14.27 12.26
CA ALA A 288 -5.61 -14.44 12.54
C ALA A 288 -6.23 -15.40 11.52
N PRO A 289 -7.08 -16.34 11.96
CA PRO A 289 -7.82 -17.17 11.03
C PRO A 289 -8.72 -16.23 10.20
N GLY A 290 -8.60 -16.30 8.88
CA GLY A 290 -9.54 -15.61 8.01
C GLY A 290 -10.97 -16.09 8.30
N THR A 291 -11.97 -15.27 8.05
CA THR A 291 -13.38 -15.67 8.15
C THR A 291 -13.77 -16.59 6.99
N THR A 292 -13.14 -17.76 6.92
CA THR A 292 -13.57 -18.90 6.11
C THR A 292 -12.98 -20.16 6.74
N GLU A 293 -13.75 -20.80 7.63
CA GLU A 293 -13.73 -22.25 7.83
C GLU A 293 -14.97 -22.67 8.64
N THR A 294 -16.13 -22.70 7.96
CA THR A 294 -17.24 -23.60 8.31
C THR A 294 -17.43 -24.56 7.15
N GLY A 295 -16.52 -25.53 7.04
CA GLY A 295 -16.68 -26.75 6.26
C GLY A 295 -16.33 -27.94 7.14
N PRO A 296 -17.13 -29.02 7.18
CA PRO A 296 -16.94 -30.09 8.15
C PRO A 296 -15.65 -30.89 7.87
N ARG A 297 -15.10 -31.41 8.97
CA ARG A 297 -13.89 -32.24 9.08
C ARG A 297 -13.94 -33.50 8.25
#